data_AF-A0A512P8E3-F1
#
_entry.id   AF-A0A512P8E3-F1
#
_cell.length_a   1.000
_cell.length_b   1.000
_cell.length_c   1.000
_cell.angle_alpha   90.00
_cell.angle_beta   90.00
_cell.angle_gamma   90.00
#
_symmetry.space_group_name_H-M   'P 1'
#
loop_
_entity.id
_entity.type
_entity.pdbx_description
1 polymer ?
#
loop_
_entity_poly.entity_id
_entity_poly.type
_entity_poly.pdbx_seq_one_letter_code
_entity_poly.pdbx_strand_id
1 'polypeptide(L)'
;MNRTHGIAALAVVLVLGAAATALVPDREGVDVPDEGPWTIAVATGFHDLDDCLDDEAVAVVTSSADLPSTRTALTFVESATRSDVERVASCLTGRVGADAVIVLTTDAG
;
A
#
# COMPACT_ATOMS: atom_id res chain seq x y z
N MET A 1 22.28 52.32 -13.45
CA MET A 1 23.20 51.42 -12.71
C MET A 1 22.82 49.98 -13.02
N ASN A 2 23.86 49.17 -13.23
CA ASN A 2 24.00 47.79 -13.70
C ASN A 2 22.85 46.76 -13.66
N ARG A 3 22.80 45.96 -14.74
CA ARG A 3 22.30 44.58 -14.82
C ARG A 3 23.19 43.64 -13.97
N THR A 4 22.59 42.62 -13.35
CA THR A 4 23.23 41.31 -13.14
C THR A 4 22.18 40.21 -13.00
N HIS A 5 22.45 39.09 -13.67
CA HIS A 5 21.65 37.88 -13.76
C HIS A 5 21.77 37.00 -12.50
N GLY A 6 20.69 36.29 -12.19
CA GLY A 6 20.75 34.84 -11.90
C GLY A 6 20.92 34.39 -10.45
N ILE A 7 20.66 33.08 -10.30
CA ILE A 7 20.88 32.17 -9.16
C ILE A 7 19.70 32.08 -8.19
N ALA A 8 19.23 30.93 -7.73
CA ALA A 8 19.21 29.54 -8.18
C ALA A 8 18.35 28.81 -7.11
N ALA A 9 17.71 27.73 -7.52
CA ALA A 9 17.30 26.55 -6.75
C ALA A 9 17.42 26.61 -5.21
N LEU A 10 16.31 26.39 -4.50
CA LEU A 10 16.34 26.05 -3.07
C LEU A 10 15.45 24.83 -2.78
N ALA A 11 16.14 23.68 -2.85
CA ALA A 11 16.03 22.49 -2.01
C ALA A 11 14.62 21.93 -1.75
N VAL A 12 14.19 20.99 -2.60
CA VAL A 12 13.31 19.90 -2.14
C VAL A 12 14.17 18.97 -1.29
N VAL A 13 13.97 19.00 0.02
CA VAL A 13 14.56 18.06 0.97
C VAL A 13 13.89 16.71 0.75
N LEU A 14 14.49 15.88 -0.09
CA LEU A 14 14.19 14.44 -0.13
C LEU A 14 14.67 13.85 1.20
N VAL A 15 13.75 13.72 2.15
CA VAL A 15 13.99 12.95 3.37
C VAL A 15 14.21 11.51 2.92
N LEU A 16 15.46 11.06 2.96
CA LEU A 16 15.79 9.64 2.83
C LEU A 16 15.14 8.91 4.00
N GLY A 17 13.93 8.38 3.77
CA GLY A 17 13.31 7.40 4.63
C GLY A 17 14.26 6.22 4.77
N ALA A 18 14.65 5.93 6.00
CA ALA A 18 15.59 4.86 6.33
C ALA A 18 15.11 3.54 5.72
N ALA A 19 15.89 3.00 4.78
CA ALA A 19 15.75 1.63 4.32
C ALA A 19 16.09 0.70 5.50
N ALA A 20 15.10 0.39 6.32
CA ALA A 20 15.18 -0.73 7.22
C ALA A 20 15.18 -2.00 6.37
N THR A 21 16.37 -2.46 5.98
CA THR A 21 16.58 -3.79 5.42
C THR A 21 16.38 -4.81 6.54
N ALA A 22 15.13 -4.98 6.96
CA ALA A 22 14.75 -6.16 7.71
C ALA A 22 14.87 -7.34 6.74
N LEU A 23 15.84 -8.23 6.99
CA LEU A 23 15.80 -9.57 6.41
C LEU A 23 14.52 -10.24 6.90
N VAL A 24 13.48 -10.17 6.07
CA VAL A 24 12.26 -10.93 6.28
C VAL A 24 12.47 -12.28 5.59
N PRO A 25 12.31 -13.42 6.29
CA PRO A 25 12.41 -14.74 5.67
C PRO A 25 11.39 -14.83 4.53
N ASP A 26 11.73 -15.52 3.44
CA ASP A 26 10.84 -15.91 2.34
C ASP A 26 9.53 -16.46 2.91
N ARG A 27 8.52 -15.59 3.06
CA ARG A 27 7.15 -15.97 3.32
C ARG A 27 6.53 -16.07 1.95
N GLU A 28 5.81 -17.16 1.67
CA GLU A 28 5.07 -17.37 0.43
C GLU A 28 4.34 -16.07 0.07
N GLY A 29 4.93 -15.34 -0.86
CA GLY A 29 4.73 -13.90 -0.99
C GLY A 29 3.45 -13.65 -1.75
N VAL A 30 2.64 -12.73 -1.25
CA VAL A 30 1.59 -12.14 -2.06
C VAL A 30 2.27 -11.42 -3.23
N ASP A 31 1.90 -11.78 -4.46
CA ASP A 31 2.43 -11.15 -5.65
C ASP A 31 1.90 -9.71 -5.75
N VAL A 32 2.81 -8.74 -5.78
CA VAL A 32 2.49 -7.31 -5.89
C VAL A 32 2.91 -6.84 -7.28
N PRO A 33 1.96 -6.34 -8.09
CA PRO A 33 2.27 -5.75 -9.40
C PRO A 33 3.27 -4.59 -9.30
N ASP A 34 4.11 -4.43 -10.32
CA ASP A 34 5.15 -3.39 -10.37
C ASP A 34 4.59 -1.96 -10.35
N GLU A 35 3.44 -1.75 -10.99
CA GLU A 35 2.84 -0.44 -11.19
C GLU A 35 1.42 -0.39 -10.61
N GLY A 36 1.06 0.76 -10.04
CA GLY A 36 -0.25 1.03 -9.49
C GLY A 36 -1.18 1.74 -10.47
N PRO A 37 -2.37 2.20 -10.01
CA PRO A 37 -2.84 2.13 -8.63
C PRO A 37 -3.20 0.70 -8.21
N TRP A 38 -3.10 0.41 -6.91
CA TRP A 38 -3.32 -0.93 -6.36
C TRP A 38 -4.60 -1.03 -5.54
N THR A 39 -5.17 -2.23 -5.53
CA THR A 39 -6.20 -2.64 -4.59
C THR A 39 -5.85 -4.00 -4.00
N ILE A 40 -5.99 -4.15 -2.68
CA ILE A 40 -5.91 -5.44 -2.01
C ILE A 40 -7.31 -5.94 -1.69
N ALA A 41 -7.64 -7.15 -2.12
CA ALA A 41 -8.84 -7.86 -1.71
C ALA A 41 -8.50 -8.92 -0.67
N VAL A 42 -9.31 -8.98 0.39
CA VAL A 42 -9.18 -9.92 1.50
C VAL A 42 -10.49 -10.66 1.71
N ALA A 43 -10.43 -11.99 1.82
CA ALA A 43 -11.60 -12.85 2.04
C ALA A 43 -12.04 -12.92 3.52
N THR A 44 -12.02 -11.79 4.24
CA THR A 44 -12.53 -11.67 5.62
C THR A 44 -13.16 -10.29 5.88
N GLY A 45 -13.78 -10.13 7.05
CA GLY A 45 -14.29 -8.85 7.56
C GLY A 45 -13.24 -8.01 8.30
N PHE A 46 -13.60 -6.76 8.62
CA PHE A 46 -12.67 -5.75 9.15
C PHE A 46 -12.14 -6.01 10.56
N HIS A 47 -12.91 -6.69 11.41
CA HIS A 47 -12.65 -6.76 12.85
C HIS A 47 -11.30 -7.38 13.23
N ASP A 48 -10.69 -8.15 12.33
CA ASP A 48 -9.39 -8.78 12.55
C ASP A 48 -8.21 -8.01 11.90
N LEU A 49 -8.52 -6.91 11.19
CA LEU A 49 -7.59 -6.21 10.30
C LEU A 49 -7.32 -4.76 10.69
N ASP A 50 -8.03 -4.19 11.68
CA ASP A 50 -8.04 -2.74 11.99
C ASP A 50 -6.63 -2.10 11.98
N ASP A 51 -5.63 -2.70 12.66
CA ASP A 51 -4.25 -2.17 12.69
C ASP A 51 -3.57 -2.09 11.30
N CYS A 52 -3.97 -2.96 10.36
CA CYS A 52 -3.46 -2.97 8.99
C CYS A 52 -4.21 -1.99 8.07
N LEU A 53 -5.44 -1.62 8.45
CA LEU A 53 -6.30 -0.74 7.65
C LEU A 53 -5.99 0.74 7.90
N ASP A 54 -5.42 1.08 9.05
CA ASP A 54 -5.00 2.43 9.44
C ASP A 54 -3.68 2.91 8.78
N ASP A 55 -3.14 2.18 7.79
CA ASP A 55 -1.94 2.60 7.06
C ASP A 55 -2.23 3.84 6.20
N GLU A 56 -1.33 4.83 6.24
CA GLU A 56 -1.49 6.11 5.51
C GLU A 56 -1.60 5.94 3.99
N ALA A 57 -1.11 4.82 3.47
CA ALA A 57 -1.21 4.50 2.06
C ALA A 57 -2.60 3.98 1.65
N VAL A 58 -3.46 3.63 2.60
CA VAL A 58 -4.84 3.16 2.35
C VAL A 58 -5.77 4.37 2.26
N ALA A 59 -6.35 4.58 1.08
CA ALA A 59 -7.27 5.69 0.83
C ALA A 59 -8.71 5.33 1.20
N VAL A 60 -9.14 4.13 0.78
CA VAL A 60 -10.53 3.69 0.87
C VAL A 60 -10.55 2.23 1.28
N VAL A 61 -11.39 1.94 2.27
CA VAL A 61 -11.67 0.59 2.74
C VAL A 61 -13.15 0.29 2.47
N THR A 62 -13.42 -0.74 1.68
CA THR A 62 -14.78 -1.18 1.31
C THR A 62 -15.01 -2.59 1.79
N SER A 63 -16.12 -2.86 2.49
CA SER A 63 -16.58 -4.23 2.74
C SER A 63 -17.85 -4.52 1.98
N SER A 64 -17.95 -5.75 1.48
CA SER A 64 -19.24 -6.37 1.22
C SER A 64 -19.51 -7.44 2.27
N ALA A 65 -20.68 -7.36 2.90
CA ALA A 65 -21.19 -8.37 3.82
C ALA A 65 -22.27 -9.20 3.09
N ASP A 66 -21.85 -9.96 2.09
CA ASP A 66 -22.72 -10.88 1.34
C ASP A 66 -22.71 -12.23 2.06
N LEU A 67 -23.54 -12.40 3.10
CA LEU A 67 -23.64 -13.67 3.81
C LEU A 67 -23.73 -14.86 2.83
N PRO A 68 -22.90 -15.91 2.98
CA PRO A 68 -22.03 -16.24 4.11
C PRO A 68 -20.60 -15.67 4.05
N SER A 69 -20.23 -14.88 3.03
CA SER A 69 -18.86 -14.45 2.79
C SER A 69 -18.71 -12.94 3.00
N THR A 70 -17.80 -12.55 3.89
CA THR A 70 -17.39 -11.15 4.00
C THR A 70 -16.14 -10.94 3.16
N ARG A 71 -16.11 -9.88 2.35
CA ARG A 71 -14.94 -9.46 1.59
C ARG A 71 -14.60 -8.03 1.93
N THR A 72 -13.32 -7.78 2.07
CA THR A 72 -12.75 -6.45 2.32
C THR A 72 -11.85 -6.07 1.14
N ALA A 73 -12.01 -4.87 0.61
CA ALA A 73 -11.15 -4.30 -0.41
C ALA A 73 -10.51 -3.01 0.12
N LEU A 74 -9.20 -2.88 -0.04
CA LEU A 74 -8.42 -1.70 0.31
C LEU A 74 -7.88 -1.09 -0.98
N THR A 75 -8.27 0.14 -1.27
CA THR A 75 -7.71 0.91 -2.38
C THR A 75 -6.68 1.89 -1.85
N PHE A 76 -5.52 1.93 -2.52
CA PHE A 76 -4.39 2.75 -2.11
C PHE A 76 -4.50 4.18 -2.66
N VAL A 77 -3.89 5.14 -1.97
CA VAL A 77 -3.74 6.51 -2.46
C VAL A 77 -2.92 6.53 -3.77
N GLU A 78 -3.14 7.53 -4.64
CA GLU A 78 -2.41 7.63 -5.92
C GLU A 78 -0.89 7.72 -5.76
N SER A 79 -0.43 8.29 -4.64
CA SER A 79 1.00 8.42 -4.32
C SER A 79 1.58 7.19 -3.62
N ALA A 80 0.79 6.13 -3.41
CA ALA A 80 1.29 4.91 -2.80
C ALA A 80 2.41 4.33 -3.65
N THR A 81 3.35 3.67 -2.99
CA THR A 81 4.44 2.96 -3.66
C THR A 81 4.23 1.46 -3.51
N ARG A 82 4.94 0.68 -4.34
CA ARG A 82 5.00 -0.78 -4.20
C ARG A 82 5.35 -1.21 -2.77
N SER A 83 6.29 -0.52 -2.13
CA SER A 83 6.70 -0.82 -0.75
C SER A 83 5.60 -0.56 0.28
N ASP A 84 4.68 0.39 0.01
CA ASP A 84 3.52 0.61 0.88
C ASP A 84 2.52 -0.53 0.76
N VAL A 85 2.27 -0.98 -0.46
CA VAL A 85 1.39 -2.13 -0.74
C VAL A 85 1.95 -3.41 -0.12
N GLU A 86 3.27 -3.64 -0.25
CA GLU A 86 3.95 -4.79 0.36
C GLU A 86 3.87 -4.74 1.90
N ARG A 87 3.99 -3.55 2.50
CA ARG A 87 3.85 -3.38 3.96
C ARG A 87 2.46 -3.75 4.44
N VAL A 88 1.42 -3.24 3.79
CA VAL A 88 0.03 -3.56 4.12
C VAL A 88 -0.28 -5.03 3.85
N ALA A 89 0.13 -5.57 2.69
CA ALA A 89 -0.02 -6.99 2.37
C ALA A 89 0.68 -7.89 3.40
N SER A 90 1.89 -7.54 3.85
CA SER A 90 2.58 -8.29 4.90
C SER A 90 1.84 -8.22 6.24
N CYS A 91 1.19 -7.10 6.57
CA CYS A 91 0.36 -7.00 7.77
C CYS A 91 -0.86 -7.93 7.66
N LEU A 92 -1.57 -7.87 6.53
CA LEU A 92 -2.76 -8.66 6.26
C LEU A 92 -2.45 -10.17 6.24
N THR A 93 -1.39 -10.59 5.56
CA THR A 93 -0.98 -12.01 5.54
C THR A 93 -0.61 -12.54 6.92
N GLY A 94 -0.03 -11.70 7.79
CA GLY A 94 0.22 -12.03 9.19
C GLY A 94 -1.04 -12.25 10.03
N ARG A 95 -2.20 -11.75 9.59
CA ARG A 95 -3.49 -11.89 10.28
C ARG A 95 -4.34 -13.02 9.70
N VAL A 96 -4.41 -13.13 8.37
CA VAL A 96 -5.39 -14.00 7.69
C VAL A 96 -4.79 -15.10 6.82
N GLY A 97 -3.46 -15.12 6.66
CA GLY A 97 -2.78 -16.02 5.72
C GLY A 97 -2.64 -15.43 4.32
N ALA A 98 -1.65 -15.89 3.56
CA ALA A 98 -1.35 -15.40 2.21
C ALA A 98 -2.40 -15.81 1.17
N ASP A 99 -3.06 -16.95 1.38
CA ASP A 99 -4.13 -17.48 0.52
C ASP A 99 -5.40 -16.62 0.53
N ALA A 100 -5.58 -15.81 1.58
CA ALA A 100 -6.72 -14.93 1.75
C ALA A 100 -6.49 -13.51 1.19
N VAL A 101 -5.28 -13.19 0.70
CA VAL A 101 -4.87 -11.85 0.26
C VAL A 101 -4.54 -11.85 -1.24
N ILE A 102 -5.19 -10.97 -2.00
CA ILE A 102 -4.97 -10.82 -3.44
C ILE A 102 -4.70 -9.35 -3.74
N VAL A 103 -3.61 -9.04 -4.45
CA VAL A 103 -3.33 -7.68 -4.94
C VAL A 103 -3.67 -7.58 -6.41
N LEU A 104 -4.35 -6.52 -6.77
CA LEU A 104 -4.80 -6.23 -8.11
C LEU A 104 -4.34 -4.82 -8.48
N THR A 105 -3.99 -4.62 -9.75
CA THR A 105 -3.93 -3.26 -10.31
C THR A 105 -5.36 -2.81 -10.59
N THR A 106 -5.68 -1.57 -10.25
CA THR A 106 -6.87 -0.92 -10.78
C THR A 106 -6.50 -0.37 -12.14
N ASP A 107 -6.76 -1.13 -13.19
CA ASP A 107 -6.71 -0.59 -14.55
C ASP A 107 -7.76 0.53 -14.62
N ALA A 108 -7.30 1.77 -14.61
CA ALA A 108 -8.16 2.93 -14.80
C ALA A 108 -8.71 2.88 -16.24
N GLY A 109 -9.90 2.30 -16.39
CA GLY A 109 -10.72 2.36 -17.61
C GLY A 109 -11.48 3.67 -17.72
#